data_AF-A0A0F9MYU5-F1
#
_entry.id   AF-A0A0F9MYU5-F1
#
_cell.length_a   1.000
_cell.length_b   1.000
_cell.length_c   1.000
_cell.angle_alpha   90.00
_cell.angle_beta   90.00
_cell.angle_gamma   90.00
#
_symmetry.space_group_name_H-M   'P 1'
#
loop_
_entity.id
_entity.type
_entity.pdbx_description
1 polymer ?
#
loop_
_entity_poly.entity_id
_entity_poly.type
_entity_poly.pdbx_seq_one_letter_code
_entity_poly.pdbx_strand_id
1 'polypeptide(L)' 'MSPATSESQRKLMCLALSIKQGLTPASRSPEAAKIAAQMSEEQLKDFCKSED' A
#
# COMPACT_ATOMS: atom_id res chain seq x y z
N MET A 1 -9.83 15.66 4.82
CA MET A 1 -8.50 15.05 4.99
C MET A 1 -7.44 16.07 4.60
N SER A 2 -6.40 16.24 5.41
CA SER A 2 -5.24 17.04 5.02
C SER A 2 -4.49 16.30 3.89
N PRO A 3 -4.00 17.00 2.84
CA PRO A 3 -3.36 16.35 1.69
C PRO A 3 -2.17 15.43 2.07
N ALA A 4 -1.46 15.77 3.16
CA ALA A 4 -0.35 14.97 3.71
C ALA A 4 -0.75 13.57 4.21
N THR A 5 -1.99 13.39 4.70
CA THR A 5 -2.52 12.09 5.13
C THR A 5 -2.82 11.22 3.92
N SER A 6 -3.34 11.81 2.83
CA SER A 6 -3.61 11.10 1.58
C SER A 6 -2.34 10.60 0.91
N GLU A 7 -1.27 11.40 0.89
CA GLU A 7 0.00 10.98 0.28
C GLU A 7 0.70 9.87 1.07
N SER A 8 0.73 9.99 2.41
CA SER A 8 1.33 8.98 3.28
C SER A 8 0.55 7.66 3.22
N GLN A 9 -0.78 7.73 3.22
CA GLN A 9 -1.64 6.56 3.09
C GLN A 9 -1.48 5.90 1.71
N ARG A 10 -1.38 6.69 0.63
CA ARG A 10 -1.09 6.18 -0.72
C ARG A 10 0.26 5.45 -0.77
N LYS A 11 1.33 6.03 -0.20
CA LYS A 11 2.64 5.38 -0.10
C LYS A 11 2.57 4.07 0.68
N LEU A 12 1.81 4.04 1.77
CA LEU A 12 1.61 2.82 2.57
C LEU A 12 0.87 1.74 1.75
N MET A 13 -0.17 2.10 1.00
CA MET A 13 -0.87 1.17 0.11
C MET A 13 0.04 0.65 -1.00
N CYS A 14 0.93 1.48 -1.54
CA CYS A 14 1.91 1.04 -2.53
C CYS A 14 3.01 0.16 -1.97
N LEU A 15 3.42 0.40 -0.73
CA LEU A 15 4.31 -0.50 -0.03
C LEU A 15 3.64 -1.86 0.20
N ALA A 16 2.35 -1.86 0.56
CA ALA A 16 1.56 -3.08 0.71
C ALA A 16 1.42 -3.84 -0.63
N LEU A 17 1.20 -3.13 -1.74
CA LEU A 17 1.19 -3.73 -3.08
C LEU A 17 2.53 -4.42 -3.37
N SER A 18 3.64 -3.72 -3.14
CA SER A 18 4.98 -4.26 -3.36
C SER A 18 5.26 -5.50 -2.51
N ILE A 19 4.77 -5.54 -1.27
CA ILE A 19 4.85 -6.71 -0.39
C ILE A 19 4.00 -7.86 -0.96
N LYS A 20 2.76 -7.58 -1.38
CA LYS A 20 1.86 -8.58 -1.93
C LYS A 20 2.42 -9.24 -3.20
N GLN A 21 3.14 -8.47 -4.01
CA GLN A 21 3.83 -8.93 -5.23
C GLN A 21 5.16 -9.64 -4.95
N GLY A 22 5.61 -9.71 -3.69
CA GLY A 22 6.88 -10.32 -3.31
C GLY A 22 8.12 -9.50 -3.67
N LEU A 23 7.94 -8.26 -4.15
CA LEU A 23 9.03 -7.34 -4.49
C LEU A 23 9.67 -6.70 -3.24
N THR A 24 8.91 -6.62 -2.16
CA THR A 24 9.35 -6.11 -0.87
C THR A 24 9.13 -7.17 0.21
N PRO A 25 10.12 -7.44 1.09
CA PRO A 25 9.90 -8.34 2.21
C PRO A 25 8.90 -7.75 3.21
N ALA A 26 7.98 -8.59 3.72
CA ALA A 26 6.97 -8.19 4.69
C ALA A 26 7.56 -7.60 6.00
N SER A 27 8.80 -7.96 6.33
CA SER A 27 9.54 -7.39 7.47
C SER A 27 9.86 -5.90 7.32
N ARG A 28 9.82 -5.35 6.11
CA ARG A 28 10.09 -3.92 5.86
C ARG A 28 9.04 -3.02 6.50
N SER A 29 7.79 -3.46 6.56
CA SER A 29 6.71 -2.73 7.24
C SER A 29 5.63 -3.69 7.71
N PRO A 30 5.46 -3.88 9.03
CA PRO A 30 4.41 -4.73 9.59
C PRO A 30 3.00 -4.24 9.21
N GLU A 31 2.82 -2.93 9.08
CA GLU A 31 1.53 -2.34 8.73
C GLU A 31 1.18 -2.60 7.26
N ALA A 32 2.14 -2.37 6.35
CA ALA A 32 1.96 -2.67 4.94
C ALA A 32 1.77 -4.18 4.69
N ALA A 33 2.41 -5.04 5.48
CA ALA A 33 2.21 -6.48 5.42
C ALA A 33 0.79 -6.90 5.82
N LYS A 34 0.22 -6.27 6.87
CA LYS A 34 -1.18 -6.52 7.27
C LYS A 34 -2.15 -6.09 6.16
N ILE A 35 -1.91 -4.93 5.56
CA ILE A 35 -2.72 -4.42 4.45
C ILE A 35 -2.62 -5.37 3.24
N ALA A 36 -1.41 -5.82 2.89
CA ALA A 36 -1.17 -6.77 1.80
C ALA A 36 -1.92 -8.10 1.98
N ALA A 37 -2.10 -8.54 3.24
CA ALA A 37 -2.85 -9.74 3.59
C ALA A 37 -4.38 -9.54 3.55
N GLN A 38 -4.88 -8.33 3.84
CA GLN A 38 -6.31 -8.04 3.95
C GLN A 38 -6.95 -7.55 2.65
N MET A 39 -6.18 -6.94 1.75
CA MET A 39 -6.69 -6.33 0.50
C MET A 39 -6.22 -7.11 -0.72
N SER A 40 -7.01 -7.10 -1.80
CA SER A 40 -6.58 -7.71 -3.07
C SER A 40 -5.48 -6.90 -3.76
N GLU A 41 -4.76 -7.52 -4.69
CA GLU A 41 -3.72 -6.81 -5.45
C GLU A 41 -4.32 -5.68 -6.29
N GLU A 42 -5.51 -5.91 -6.85
CA GLU A 42 -6.24 -4.92 -7.65
C GLU A 42 -6.64 -3.70 -6.81
N GLN A 43 -7.20 -3.92 -5.62
CA GLN A 43 -7.53 -2.82 -4.71
C GLN A 43 -6.29 -1.98 -4.38
N LEU A 44 -5.16 -2.63 -4.09
CA LEU A 44 -3.91 -1.92 -3.79
C LEU A 44 -3.35 -1.18 -5.02
N LYS A 45 -3.51 -1.73 -6.23
CA LYS A 45 -3.17 -1.03 -7.48
C LYS A 45 -4.03 0.21 -7.68
N ASP A 46 -5.32 0.15 -7.39
CA ASP A 46 -6.22 1.29 -7.54
C ASP A 46 -5.84 2.43 -6.59
N PHE A 47 -5.55 2.10 -5.32
CA PHE A 47 -5.03 3.08 -4.36
C PHE A 47 -3.70 3.70 -4.80
N CYS A 48 -2.83 2.95 -5.47
CA CYS A 48 -1.57 3.47 -5.99
C CYS A 48 -1.70 4.36 -7.22
N LYS A 49 -2.61 4.01 -8.13
CA LYS A 49 -2.84 4.73 -9.38
C LYS A 49 -3.69 5.98 -9.22
N SER A 50 -4.32 6.15 -8.06
CA SER A 50 -5.04 7.37 -7.69
C SER A 50 -4.05 8.54 -7.56
N GLU A 51 -3.65 9.12 -8.69
CA GLU A 51 -3.15 10.49 -8.80
C GLU A 51 -4.39 11.38 -8.93
N ASP A 52 -4.80 12.00 -7.83
CA ASP A 52 -5.54 13.28 -7.91
C ASP A 52 -4.55 14.38 -8.32
#